data_AF-A0A6G4TX17-F1
#
_entry.id   AF-A0A6G4TX17-F1
#
_cell.length_a   1.000
_cell.length_b   1.000
_cell.length_c   1.000
_cell.angle_alpha   90.00
_cell.angle_beta   90.00
_cell.angle_gamma   90.00
#
_symmetry.space_group_name_H-M   'P 1'
#
loop_
_entity.id
_entity.type
_entity.pdbx_description
1 polymer ?
#
loop_
_entity_poly.entity_id
_entity_poly.type
_entity_poly.pdbx_seq_one_letter_code
_entity_poly.pdbx_strand_id
1 'polypeptide(L)'
;MATALVNGISIAYDDEGTGDALLLVHGHPFDRSMWAPQAAEFAAQGYRVITPDLRGFGETSGSAGAADFSDFARDLAALLDHLGLERVVIGGLSMGGQIVMDFCRLFPERVRGVLLADTFPTAETEEGVKRRHAMADRLLAEGMAPWSDEVLDKMVAPYNIEALPDVAAHVRRMMHGAPAEGAALAHRARAGRPDYCDTLRDLRVPVLVVTGADDPYTPVPDAELMHELAPDATLHIIEGAAHMPNLERPVDFNAALGAFLARVTLPPVNGYRHAVPVRGELVAISGQIALDADGELVGPGDPVAQAQQVFRNIAKALASQGLTFADVVKIGFYVTDTDQLPALREARDAHVDTANPPASTAVQVAGLIRPDLLVEVDALAVRQA
;
A
#
# COMPACT_ATOMS: atom_id res chain seq x y z
N MET A 1 -22.48 3.69 11.73
CA MET A 1 -23.23 3.31 10.53
C MET A 1 -23.91 4.50 9.85
N ALA A 2 -23.37 4.87 8.69
CA ALA A 2 -23.95 5.81 7.75
C ALA A 2 -24.48 5.07 6.51
N THR A 3 -25.24 5.78 5.67
CA THR A 3 -25.72 5.25 4.39
C THR A 3 -25.54 6.28 3.27
N ALA A 4 -25.21 5.81 2.07
CA ALA A 4 -25.05 6.64 0.88
C ALA A 4 -25.84 6.05 -0.30
N LEU A 5 -26.66 6.88 -0.95
CA LEU A 5 -27.38 6.47 -2.17
C LEU A 5 -26.49 6.70 -3.40
N VAL A 6 -25.97 5.62 -3.97
CA VAL A 6 -25.07 5.65 -5.13
C VAL A 6 -25.44 4.54 -6.11
N ASN A 7 -25.33 4.78 -7.42
CA ASN A 7 -25.58 3.77 -8.47
C ASN A 7 -26.89 2.96 -8.31
N GLY A 8 -27.94 3.57 -7.74
CA GLY A 8 -29.23 2.92 -7.51
C GLY A 8 -29.30 2.00 -6.28
N ILE A 9 -28.27 1.97 -5.43
CA ILE A 9 -28.22 1.25 -4.16
C ILE A 9 -27.94 2.19 -2.98
N SER A 10 -28.47 1.87 -1.81
CA SER A 10 -28.10 2.47 -0.52
C SER A 10 -26.98 1.66 0.10
N ILE A 11 -25.74 2.14 -0.03
CA ILE A 11 -24.55 1.51 0.58
C ILE A 11 -24.51 1.85 2.06
N ALA A 12 -24.45 0.82 2.90
CA ALA A 12 -24.12 0.91 4.31
C ALA A 12 -22.60 0.94 4.50
N TYR A 13 -22.11 1.83 5.37
CA TYR A 13 -20.69 1.89 5.68
C TYR A 13 -20.44 2.46 7.08
N ASP A 14 -19.27 2.14 7.63
CA ASP A 14 -18.69 2.87 8.75
C ASP A 14 -17.56 3.78 8.25
N ASP A 15 -17.39 4.93 8.93
CA ASP A 15 -16.45 6.01 8.60
C ASP A 15 -15.92 6.56 9.92
N GLU A 16 -14.71 6.14 10.28
CA GLU A 16 -14.10 6.37 11.58
C GLU A 16 -12.79 7.15 11.44
N GLY A 17 -12.56 8.15 12.29
CA GLY A 17 -11.35 8.99 12.24
C GLY A 17 -11.41 10.12 11.21
N THR A 18 -10.30 10.87 11.03
CA THR A 18 -10.31 12.15 10.30
C THR A 18 -9.05 12.51 9.47
N GLY A 19 -8.08 11.60 9.30
CA GLY A 19 -6.86 11.86 8.52
C GLY A 19 -6.85 11.24 7.11
N ASP A 20 -5.69 10.71 6.70
CA ASP A 20 -5.54 10.04 5.41
C ASP A 20 -6.53 8.87 5.28
N ALA A 21 -7.20 8.82 4.13
CA ALA A 21 -8.31 7.91 3.91
C ALA A 21 -7.83 6.49 3.55
N LEU A 22 -8.34 5.51 4.30
CA LEU A 22 -8.14 4.08 4.12
C LEU A 22 -9.51 3.42 3.86
N LEU A 23 -9.72 2.91 2.64
CA LEU A 23 -10.91 2.16 2.26
C LEU A 23 -10.63 0.65 2.36
N LEU A 24 -11.35 -0.07 3.23
CA LEU A 24 -11.17 -1.52 3.43
C LEU A 24 -12.40 -2.30 2.92
N VAL A 25 -12.16 -3.15 1.94
CA VAL A 25 -13.18 -3.88 1.17
C VAL A 25 -13.25 -5.33 1.66
N HIS A 26 -14.43 -5.76 2.14
CA HIS A 26 -14.61 -7.10 2.69
C HIS A 26 -14.61 -8.20 1.61
N GLY A 27 -14.35 -9.44 2.05
CA GLY A 27 -14.41 -10.63 1.21
C GLY A 27 -15.80 -11.26 1.12
N HIS A 28 -15.91 -12.41 0.45
CA HIS A 28 -17.14 -13.18 0.37
C HIS A 28 -17.17 -14.29 1.42
N PRO A 29 -18.30 -14.52 2.13
CA PRO A 29 -19.56 -13.78 2.14
C PRO A 29 -19.67 -12.95 3.42
N PHE A 30 -18.65 -12.15 3.69
CA PHE A 30 -18.58 -11.39 4.92
C PHE A 30 -19.33 -10.06 4.79
N ASP A 31 -19.15 -9.20 5.79
CA ASP A 31 -19.61 -7.83 5.80
C ASP A 31 -18.49 -6.92 6.36
N ARG A 32 -18.72 -5.61 6.41
CA ARG A 32 -17.77 -4.60 6.86
C ARG A 32 -17.20 -4.85 8.26
N SER A 33 -17.92 -5.58 9.12
CA SER A 33 -17.48 -5.86 10.49
C SER A 33 -16.24 -6.75 10.55
N MET A 34 -15.87 -7.44 9.46
CA MET A 34 -14.61 -8.18 9.39
C MET A 34 -13.39 -7.28 9.55
N TRP A 35 -13.52 -5.98 9.27
CA TRP A 35 -12.46 -4.99 9.40
C TRP A 35 -12.51 -4.20 10.70
N ALA A 36 -13.43 -4.49 11.61
CA ALA A 36 -13.60 -3.72 12.85
C ALA A 36 -12.31 -3.58 13.69
N PRO A 37 -11.47 -4.64 13.87
CA PRO A 37 -10.21 -4.49 14.59
C PRO A 37 -9.23 -3.53 13.91
N GLN A 38 -9.17 -3.56 12.56
CA GLN A 38 -8.32 -2.65 11.78
C GLN A 38 -8.87 -1.23 11.81
N ALA A 39 -10.19 -1.05 11.67
CA ALA A 39 -10.83 0.26 11.71
C ALA A 39 -10.56 0.97 13.05
N ALA A 40 -10.75 0.27 14.17
CA ALA A 40 -10.48 0.82 15.49
C ALA A 40 -9.00 1.18 15.68
N GLU A 41 -8.08 0.29 15.29
CA GLU A 41 -6.63 0.52 15.41
C GLU A 41 -6.18 1.74 14.60
N PHE A 42 -6.53 1.80 13.32
CA PHE A 42 -6.03 2.86 12.44
C PHE A 42 -6.78 4.19 12.62
N ALA A 43 -8.05 4.18 13.02
CA ALA A 43 -8.72 5.40 13.45
C ALA A 43 -8.03 6.01 14.69
N ALA A 44 -7.61 5.18 15.65
CA ALA A 44 -6.85 5.63 16.82
C ALA A 44 -5.45 6.17 16.45
N GLN A 45 -4.86 5.69 15.36
CA GLN A 45 -3.61 6.21 14.79
C GLN A 45 -3.80 7.46 13.90
N GLY A 46 -5.03 7.94 13.75
CA GLY A 46 -5.33 9.19 13.04
C GLY A 46 -5.70 9.03 11.57
N TYR A 47 -5.86 7.80 11.05
CA TYR A 47 -6.40 7.57 9.71
C TYR A 47 -7.92 7.79 9.67
N ARG A 48 -8.48 8.07 8.49
CA ARG A 48 -9.93 8.01 8.26
C ARG A 48 -10.25 6.66 7.60
N VAL A 49 -10.80 5.72 8.35
CA VAL A 49 -11.06 4.36 7.89
C VAL A 49 -12.51 4.21 7.45
N ILE A 50 -12.72 3.75 6.22
CA ILE A 50 -14.02 3.55 5.61
C ILE A 50 -14.18 2.07 5.30
N THR A 51 -15.25 1.47 5.82
CA THR A 51 -15.56 0.04 5.64
C THR A 51 -17.01 -0.09 5.13
N PRO A 52 -17.21 -0.23 3.81
CA PRO A 52 -18.55 -0.42 3.26
C PRO A 52 -18.97 -1.88 3.29
N ASP A 53 -20.26 -2.12 3.44
CA ASP A 53 -20.88 -3.36 2.97
C ASP A 53 -21.04 -3.29 1.46
N LEU A 54 -20.53 -4.29 0.77
CA LEU A 54 -20.66 -4.42 -0.67
C LEU A 54 -22.12 -4.69 -1.05
N ARG A 55 -22.47 -4.39 -2.31
CA ARG A 55 -23.81 -4.71 -2.84
C ARG A 55 -24.20 -6.16 -2.58
N GLY A 56 -25.40 -6.36 -2.05
CA GLY A 56 -25.91 -7.68 -1.68
C GLY A 56 -25.38 -8.25 -0.36
N PHE A 57 -24.55 -7.53 0.38
CA PHE A 57 -24.02 -7.95 1.68
C PHE A 57 -24.41 -6.97 2.80
N GLY A 58 -24.35 -7.48 4.03
CA GLY A 58 -24.64 -6.74 5.25
C GLY A 58 -25.94 -5.93 5.16
N GLU A 59 -25.83 -4.63 5.37
CA GLU A 59 -26.96 -3.69 5.39
C GLU A 59 -27.07 -2.86 4.10
N THR A 60 -26.25 -3.13 3.08
CA THR A 60 -26.34 -2.48 1.77
C THR A 60 -27.52 -3.03 0.98
N SER A 61 -28.39 -2.13 0.50
CA SER A 61 -29.55 -2.53 -0.28
C SER A 61 -29.16 -3.05 -1.67
N GLY A 62 -29.99 -3.95 -2.23
CA GLY A 62 -29.96 -4.29 -3.63
C GLY A 62 -29.12 -5.53 -3.95
N SER A 63 -29.80 -6.60 -4.34
CA SER A 63 -29.23 -7.75 -5.07
C SER A 63 -29.70 -7.79 -6.53
N ALA A 64 -30.66 -6.93 -6.91
CA ALA A 64 -31.16 -6.84 -8.27
C ALA A 64 -30.29 -5.89 -9.09
N GLY A 65 -29.47 -6.42 -10.00
CA GLY A 65 -28.92 -5.63 -11.11
C GLY A 65 -27.41 -5.40 -11.17
N ALA A 66 -26.57 -6.14 -10.43
CA ALA A 66 -25.16 -6.19 -10.84
C ALA A 66 -25.07 -7.05 -12.10
N ALA A 67 -24.69 -6.44 -13.22
CA ALA A 67 -24.51 -7.13 -14.48
C ALA A 67 -23.07 -7.64 -14.65
N ASP A 68 -22.12 -6.98 -13.98
CA ASP A 68 -20.68 -7.18 -14.14
C ASP A 68 -19.97 -7.10 -12.78
N PHE A 69 -18.84 -7.80 -12.63
CA PHE A 69 -17.99 -7.73 -11.45
C PHE A 69 -17.46 -6.29 -11.23
N SER A 70 -17.30 -5.51 -12.29
CA SER A 70 -16.90 -4.10 -12.19
C SER A 70 -17.91 -3.19 -11.50
N ASP A 71 -19.16 -3.61 -11.30
CA ASP A 71 -20.14 -2.80 -10.59
C ASP A 71 -19.75 -2.59 -9.12
N PHE A 72 -19.08 -3.56 -8.49
CA PHE A 72 -18.55 -3.41 -7.13
C PHE A 72 -17.51 -2.27 -7.06
N ALA A 73 -16.59 -2.18 -8.03
CA ALA A 73 -15.58 -1.12 -8.07
C ALA A 73 -16.22 0.26 -8.35
N ARG A 74 -17.22 0.33 -9.24
CA ARG A 74 -17.96 1.57 -9.55
C ARG A 74 -18.74 2.09 -8.35
N ASP A 75 -19.26 1.21 -7.51
CA ASP A 75 -19.93 1.59 -6.26
C ASP A 75 -18.97 2.21 -5.26
N LEU A 76 -17.78 1.63 -5.10
CA LEU A 76 -16.74 2.18 -4.25
C LEU A 76 -16.30 3.56 -4.74
N ALA A 77 -16.14 3.73 -6.06
CA ALA A 77 -15.80 5.03 -6.64
C ALA A 77 -16.88 6.09 -6.35
N ALA A 78 -18.16 5.73 -6.53
CA ALA A 78 -19.27 6.61 -6.22
C ALA A 78 -19.40 6.91 -4.71
N LEU A 79 -19.06 5.96 -3.84
CA LEU A 79 -18.95 6.20 -2.40
C LEU A 79 -17.84 7.20 -2.07
N LEU A 80 -16.67 7.08 -2.70
CA LEU A 80 -15.59 8.06 -2.53
C LEU A 80 -16.01 9.46 -2.99
N ASP A 81 -16.73 9.56 -4.11
CA ASP A 81 -17.28 10.83 -4.59
C ASP A 81 -18.30 11.42 -3.60
N HIS A 82 -19.18 10.60 -3.05
CA HIS A 82 -20.12 11.00 -1.99
C HIS A 82 -19.41 11.55 -0.75
N LEU A 83 -18.28 10.95 -0.37
CA LEU A 83 -17.47 11.35 0.78
C LEU A 83 -16.50 12.51 0.50
N GLY A 84 -16.43 12.99 -0.75
CA GLY A 84 -15.52 14.05 -1.18
C GLY A 84 -14.04 13.62 -1.19
N LEU A 85 -13.77 12.33 -1.40
CA LEU A 85 -12.42 11.76 -1.33
C LEU A 85 -11.84 11.55 -2.74
N GLU A 86 -10.86 12.37 -3.11
CA GLU A 86 -10.21 12.26 -4.41
C GLU A 86 -9.25 11.07 -4.51
N ARG A 87 -8.52 10.74 -3.44
CA ARG A 87 -7.59 9.60 -3.42
C ARG A 87 -7.58 8.91 -2.08
N VAL A 88 -7.42 7.59 -2.10
CA VAL A 88 -7.39 6.74 -0.89
C VAL A 88 -6.27 5.71 -0.97
N VAL A 89 -5.84 5.21 0.19
CA VAL A 89 -5.28 3.85 0.26
C VAL A 89 -6.47 2.90 0.23
N ILE A 90 -6.43 1.89 -0.64
CA ILE A 90 -7.51 0.92 -0.77
C ILE A 90 -6.99 -0.49 -0.48
N GLY A 91 -7.69 -1.22 0.37
CA GLY A 91 -7.34 -2.57 0.77
C GLY A 91 -8.50 -3.52 0.62
N GLY A 92 -8.24 -4.78 0.28
CA GLY A 92 -9.30 -5.77 0.17
C GLY A 92 -8.83 -7.18 0.48
N LEU A 93 -9.71 -7.98 1.06
CA LEU A 93 -9.45 -9.40 1.38
C LEU A 93 -10.23 -10.32 0.43
N SER A 94 -9.57 -11.33 -0.16
CA SER A 94 -10.21 -12.34 -1.02
C SER A 94 -10.96 -11.71 -2.20
N MET A 95 -12.29 -11.89 -2.28
CA MET A 95 -13.12 -11.18 -3.26
C MET A 95 -12.93 -9.66 -3.20
N GLY A 96 -12.75 -9.10 -2.00
CA GLY A 96 -12.45 -7.68 -1.81
C GLY A 96 -11.15 -7.29 -2.51
N GLY A 97 -10.10 -8.12 -2.44
CA GLY A 97 -8.86 -7.91 -3.18
C GLY A 97 -9.05 -7.94 -4.71
N GLN A 98 -9.93 -8.80 -5.21
CA GLN A 98 -10.30 -8.83 -6.63
C GLN A 98 -11.04 -7.56 -7.07
N ILE A 99 -11.92 -7.03 -6.22
CA ILE A 99 -12.61 -5.76 -6.44
C ILE A 99 -11.62 -4.60 -6.41
N VAL A 100 -10.64 -4.64 -5.50
CA VAL A 100 -9.58 -3.63 -5.41
C VAL A 100 -8.70 -3.61 -6.67
N MET A 101 -8.31 -4.77 -7.19
CA MET A 101 -7.58 -4.84 -8.47
C MET A 101 -8.42 -4.28 -9.62
N ASP A 102 -9.71 -4.58 -9.67
CA ASP A 102 -10.59 -4.02 -10.69
C ASP A 102 -10.78 -2.50 -10.53
N PHE A 103 -10.84 -2.01 -9.30
CA PHE A 103 -10.84 -0.58 -8.99
C PHE A 103 -9.57 0.09 -9.49
N CYS A 104 -8.40 -0.51 -9.29
CA CYS A 104 -7.14 0.01 -9.80
C CYS A 104 -7.11 0.05 -11.34
N ARG A 105 -7.70 -0.94 -12.01
CA ARG A 105 -7.83 -0.98 -13.48
C ARG A 105 -8.71 0.16 -14.02
N LEU A 106 -9.79 0.49 -13.31
CA LEU A 106 -10.79 1.47 -13.76
C LEU A 106 -10.49 2.90 -13.31
N PHE A 107 -9.87 3.07 -12.14
CA PHE A 107 -9.67 4.35 -11.46
C PHE A 107 -8.26 4.49 -10.86
N PRO A 108 -7.17 4.24 -11.63
CA PRO A 108 -5.80 4.23 -11.11
C PRO A 108 -5.39 5.55 -10.46
N GLU A 109 -5.93 6.68 -10.92
CA GLU A 109 -5.66 8.02 -10.40
C GLU A 109 -6.23 8.28 -9.00
N ARG A 110 -7.14 7.42 -8.53
CA ARG A 110 -7.80 7.51 -7.21
C ARG A 110 -7.05 6.74 -6.12
N VAL A 111 -5.95 6.07 -6.46
CA VAL A 111 -5.23 5.17 -5.55
C VAL A 111 -3.90 5.78 -5.10
N ARG A 112 -3.63 5.74 -3.78
CA ARG A 112 -2.31 6.10 -3.20
C ARG A 112 -1.45 4.88 -2.86
N GLY A 113 -2.10 3.78 -2.53
CA GLY A 113 -1.48 2.51 -2.17
C GLY A 113 -2.54 1.41 -2.13
N VAL A 114 -2.11 0.17 -2.31
CA VAL A 114 -2.98 -0.99 -2.41
C VAL A 114 -2.63 -2.03 -1.35
N LEU A 115 -3.63 -2.54 -0.63
CA LEU A 115 -3.52 -3.75 0.18
C LEU A 115 -4.28 -4.91 -0.49
N LEU A 116 -3.59 -6.02 -0.73
CA LEU A 116 -4.15 -7.27 -1.25
C LEU A 116 -3.97 -8.36 -0.20
N ALA A 117 -5.04 -8.70 0.51
CA ALA A 117 -5.04 -9.75 1.53
C ALA A 117 -5.70 -11.02 0.98
N ASP A 118 -5.04 -12.17 1.10
CA ASP A 118 -5.62 -13.51 0.86
C ASP A 118 -6.46 -13.57 -0.42
N THR A 119 -5.85 -13.14 -1.53
CA THR A 119 -6.50 -12.93 -2.83
C THR A 119 -5.59 -13.40 -3.97
N PHE A 120 -6.06 -13.31 -5.21
CA PHE A 120 -5.32 -13.77 -6.39
C PHE A 120 -5.75 -13.02 -7.67
N PRO A 121 -4.85 -12.79 -8.63
CA PRO A 121 -5.10 -11.93 -9.79
C PRO A 121 -5.63 -12.69 -11.02
N THR A 122 -5.32 -13.98 -11.14
CA THR A 122 -5.55 -14.77 -12.37
C THR A 122 -7.04 -14.94 -12.66
N ALA A 123 -7.46 -14.95 -13.92
CA ALA A 123 -8.86 -15.19 -14.28
C ALA A 123 -9.37 -16.58 -13.84
N GLU A 124 -10.69 -16.73 -13.77
CA GLU A 124 -11.30 -18.04 -13.51
C GLU A 124 -11.03 -19.03 -14.66
N THR A 125 -10.74 -20.28 -14.32
CA THR A 125 -10.68 -21.38 -15.32
C THR A 125 -12.09 -21.77 -15.76
N GLU A 126 -12.24 -22.49 -16.89
CA GLU A 126 -13.56 -22.98 -17.33
C GLU A 126 -14.27 -23.83 -16.24
N GLU A 127 -13.52 -24.65 -15.50
CA GLU A 127 -14.05 -25.41 -14.37
C GLU A 127 -14.35 -24.51 -13.16
N GLY A 128 -13.52 -23.49 -12.91
CA GLY A 128 -13.78 -22.45 -11.91
C GLY A 128 -15.11 -21.74 -12.16
N VAL A 129 -15.36 -21.31 -13.40
CA VAL A 129 -16.62 -20.70 -13.84
C VAL A 129 -17.81 -21.61 -13.52
N LYS A 130 -17.76 -22.89 -13.94
CA LYS A 130 -18.83 -23.85 -13.65
C LYS A 130 -19.08 -24.00 -12.14
N ARG A 131 -18.01 -24.11 -11.34
CA ARG A 131 -18.12 -24.21 -9.87
C ARG A 131 -18.73 -22.96 -9.25
N ARG A 132 -18.40 -21.76 -9.74
CA ARG A 132 -19.00 -20.50 -9.27
C ARG A 132 -20.50 -20.47 -9.53
N HIS A 133 -20.95 -20.84 -10.73
CA HIS A 133 -22.38 -20.91 -11.06
C HIS A 133 -23.11 -21.97 -10.23
N ALA A 134 -22.55 -23.17 -10.11
CA ALA A 134 -23.14 -24.23 -9.30
C ALA A 134 -23.22 -23.85 -7.81
N MET A 135 -22.22 -23.15 -7.28
CA MET A 135 -22.26 -22.63 -5.92
C MET A 135 -23.35 -21.56 -5.78
N ALA A 136 -23.47 -20.62 -6.72
CA ALA A 136 -24.54 -19.64 -6.70
C ALA A 136 -25.93 -20.28 -6.66
N ASP A 137 -26.16 -21.32 -7.47
CA ASP A 137 -27.43 -22.06 -7.49
C ASP A 137 -27.66 -22.82 -6.18
N ARG A 138 -26.61 -23.42 -5.60
CA ARG A 138 -26.66 -24.09 -4.29
C ARG A 138 -27.05 -23.11 -3.18
N LEU A 139 -26.41 -21.94 -3.11
CA LEU A 139 -26.69 -20.94 -2.08
C LEU A 139 -28.15 -20.44 -2.15
N LEU A 140 -28.69 -20.27 -3.36
CA LEU A 140 -30.10 -19.90 -3.55
C LEU A 140 -31.06 -21.02 -3.10
N ALA A 141 -30.68 -22.28 -3.29
CA ALA A 141 -31.53 -23.43 -2.95
C ALA A 141 -31.47 -23.80 -1.46
N GLU A 142 -30.28 -23.74 -0.85
CA GLU A 142 -30.00 -24.26 0.49
C GLU A 142 -29.87 -23.16 1.55
N GLY A 143 -29.69 -21.90 1.14
CA GLY A 143 -29.32 -20.81 2.03
C GLY A 143 -27.84 -20.87 2.45
N MET A 144 -27.41 -19.88 3.25
CA MET A 144 -25.99 -19.73 3.61
C MET A 144 -25.54 -20.66 4.74
N ALA A 145 -26.42 -20.99 5.70
CA ALA A 145 -26.01 -21.70 6.91
C ALA A 145 -25.38 -23.08 6.66
N PRO A 146 -25.96 -23.98 5.83
CA PRO A 146 -25.37 -25.29 5.56
C PRO A 146 -23.98 -25.21 4.92
N TRP A 147 -23.83 -24.33 3.92
CA TRP A 147 -22.55 -24.09 3.27
C TRP A 147 -21.52 -23.49 4.22
N SER A 148 -21.94 -22.55 5.08
CA SER A 148 -21.05 -21.88 6.02
C SER A 148 -20.49 -22.83 7.07
N ASP A 149 -21.31 -23.74 7.58
CA ASP A 149 -20.89 -24.76 8.53
C ASP A 149 -19.91 -25.77 7.90
N GLU A 150 -20.05 -26.04 6.61
CA GLU A 150 -19.15 -26.94 5.84
C GLU A 150 -17.75 -26.34 5.65
N VAL A 151 -17.63 -25.01 5.58
CA VAL A 151 -16.38 -24.35 5.13
C VAL A 151 -15.73 -23.45 6.18
N LEU A 152 -16.26 -23.39 7.40
CA LEU A 152 -15.69 -22.55 8.47
C LEU A 152 -14.22 -22.88 8.76
N ASP A 153 -13.85 -24.16 8.70
CA ASP A 153 -12.48 -24.67 8.89
C ASP A 153 -11.50 -24.35 7.75
N LYS A 154 -12.02 -23.80 6.65
CA LYS A 154 -11.23 -23.23 5.55
C LYS A 154 -11.12 -21.72 5.63
N MET A 155 -12.07 -21.07 6.31
CA MET A 155 -12.07 -19.61 6.51
C MET A 155 -11.18 -19.21 7.69
N VAL A 156 -11.29 -19.94 8.79
CA VAL A 156 -10.45 -19.80 9.99
C VAL A 156 -9.67 -21.09 10.14
N ALA A 157 -8.37 -20.99 10.44
CA ALA A 157 -7.52 -22.16 10.57
C ALA A 157 -8.14 -23.15 11.58
N PRO A 158 -8.14 -24.47 11.31
CA PRO A 158 -8.83 -25.44 12.16
C PRO A 158 -8.42 -25.37 13.64
N TYR A 159 -7.13 -25.13 13.91
CA TYR A 159 -6.61 -24.97 15.27
C TYR A 159 -7.04 -23.64 15.93
N ASN A 160 -7.37 -22.61 15.14
CA ASN A 160 -7.87 -21.33 15.64
C ASN A 160 -9.37 -21.35 15.92
N ILE A 161 -10.15 -22.31 15.40
CA ILE A 161 -11.59 -22.40 15.71
C ILE A 161 -11.81 -22.59 17.22
N GLU A 162 -11.03 -23.47 17.85
CA GLU A 162 -11.11 -23.71 19.30
C GLU A 162 -10.28 -22.68 20.08
N ALA A 163 -9.12 -22.26 19.56
CA ALA A 163 -8.23 -21.35 20.28
C ALA A 163 -8.72 -19.89 20.29
N LEU A 164 -9.49 -19.48 19.27
CA LEU A 164 -10.05 -18.13 19.08
C LEU A 164 -11.58 -18.20 18.91
N PRO A 165 -12.33 -18.63 19.94
CA PRO A 165 -13.76 -18.91 19.81
C PRO A 165 -14.58 -17.66 19.43
N ASP A 166 -14.17 -16.47 19.88
CA ASP A 166 -14.85 -15.23 19.53
C ASP A 166 -14.67 -14.86 18.04
N VAL A 167 -13.47 -15.12 17.49
CA VAL A 167 -13.18 -14.93 16.06
C VAL A 167 -13.99 -15.92 15.24
N ALA A 168 -13.94 -17.21 15.58
CA ALA A 168 -14.70 -18.24 14.89
C ALA A 168 -16.21 -17.97 14.93
N ALA A 169 -16.74 -17.55 16.09
CA ALA A 169 -18.14 -17.17 16.24
C ALA A 169 -18.49 -15.93 15.41
N HIS A 170 -17.59 -14.94 15.33
CA HIS A 170 -17.78 -13.75 14.50
C HIS A 170 -17.84 -14.09 13.01
N VAL A 171 -16.87 -14.84 12.53
CA VAL A 171 -16.81 -15.31 11.13
C VAL A 171 -18.06 -16.12 10.79
N ARG A 172 -18.44 -17.06 11.65
CA ARG A 172 -19.66 -17.86 11.46
C ARG A 172 -20.92 -16.99 11.40
N ARG A 173 -21.05 -15.98 12.28
CA ARG A 173 -22.21 -15.06 12.26
C ARG A 173 -22.30 -14.29 10.94
N MET A 174 -21.18 -13.74 10.45
CA MET A 174 -21.17 -13.05 9.16
C MET A 174 -21.61 -13.98 8.03
N MET A 175 -21.02 -15.18 7.97
CA MET A 175 -21.33 -16.14 6.90
C MET A 175 -22.79 -16.63 6.95
N HIS A 176 -23.32 -16.92 8.15
CA HIS A 176 -24.73 -17.33 8.33
C HIS A 176 -25.70 -16.19 8.00
N GLY A 177 -25.35 -14.96 8.37
CA GLY A 177 -26.18 -13.77 8.20
C GLY A 177 -26.17 -13.18 6.79
N ALA A 178 -25.25 -13.63 5.92
CA ALA A 178 -25.14 -13.12 4.57
C ALA A 178 -26.42 -13.41 3.75
N PRO A 179 -26.94 -12.44 2.98
CA PRO A 179 -28.06 -12.68 2.07
C PRO A 179 -27.66 -13.67 0.96
N ALA A 180 -28.40 -14.78 0.83
CA ALA A 180 -28.10 -15.82 -0.16
C ALA A 180 -28.13 -15.29 -1.60
N GLU A 181 -29.06 -14.37 -1.92
CA GLU A 181 -29.14 -13.76 -3.24
C GLU A 181 -27.91 -12.91 -3.56
N GLY A 182 -27.39 -12.16 -2.58
CA GLY A 182 -26.18 -11.36 -2.74
C GLY A 182 -24.93 -12.22 -2.87
N ALA A 183 -24.83 -13.26 -2.03
CA ALA A 183 -23.77 -14.25 -2.11
C ALA A 183 -23.74 -14.96 -3.49
N ALA A 184 -24.90 -15.37 -3.99
CA ALA A 184 -25.04 -16.00 -5.31
C ALA A 184 -24.71 -15.03 -6.45
N LEU A 185 -25.15 -13.77 -6.36
CA LEU A 185 -24.80 -12.72 -7.32
C LEU A 185 -23.28 -12.51 -7.37
N ALA A 186 -22.62 -12.43 -6.23
CA ALA A 186 -21.17 -12.27 -6.15
C ALA A 186 -20.44 -13.46 -6.81
N HIS A 187 -20.89 -14.69 -6.59
CA HIS A 187 -20.35 -15.87 -7.27
C HIS A 187 -20.49 -15.77 -8.79
N ARG A 188 -21.67 -15.41 -9.30
CA ARG A 188 -21.91 -15.27 -10.75
C ARG A 188 -21.07 -14.14 -11.36
N ALA A 189 -20.99 -13.00 -10.69
CA ALA A 189 -20.17 -11.88 -11.16
C ALA A 189 -18.68 -12.26 -11.20
N ARG A 190 -18.16 -12.90 -10.13
CA ARG A 190 -16.75 -13.37 -10.08
C ARG A 190 -16.41 -14.37 -11.19
N ALA A 191 -17.39 -15.14 -11.68
CA ALA A 191 -17.18 -16.08 -12.78
C ALA A 191 -16.79 -15.36 -14.08
N GLY A 192 -17.25 -14.12 -14.28
CA GLY A 192 -16.99 -13.32 -15.49
C GLY A 192 -15.89 -12.27 -15.34
N ARG A 193 -15.20 -12.20 -14.19
CA ARG A 193 -14.20 -11.17 -13.96
C ARG A 193 -12.97 -11.34 -14.88
N PRO A 194 -12.28 -10.26 -15.26
CA PRO A 194 -11.06 -10.35 -16.05
C PRO A 194 -9.86 -10.87 -15.24
N ASP A 195 -8.76 -11.11 -15.98
CA ASP A 195 -7.42 -11.31 -15.40
C ASP A 195 -6.83 -9.97 -14.97
N TYR A 196 -6.19 -9.92 -13.80
CA TYR A 196 -5.60 -8.70 -13.24
C TYR A 196 -4.07 -8.68 -13.26
N CYS A 197 -3.40 -9.66 -13.87
CA CYS A 197 -1.94 -9.72 -13.84
C CYS A 197 -1.30 -8.50 -14.50
N ASP A 198 -1.82 -8.07 -15.66
CA ASP A 198 -1.34 -6.85 -16.33
C ASP A 198 -1.69 -5.58 -15.53
N THR A 199 -2.84 -5.58 -14.84
CA THR A 199 -3.18 -4.48 -13.92
C THR A 199 -2.12 -4.32 -12.84
N LEU A 200 -1.65 -5.41 -12.23
CA LEU A 200 -0.59 -5.37 -11.22
C LEU A 200 0.75 -4.89 -11.79
N ARG A 201 1.14 -5.33 -13.01
CA ARG A 201 2.37 -4.87 -13.68
C ARG A 201 2.37 -3.37 -13.96
N ASP A 202 1.19 -2.83 -14.24
CA ASP A 202 1.01 -1.42 -14.58
C ASP A 202 0.87 -0.51 -13.35
N LEU A 203 0.71 -1.07 -12.14
CA LEU A 203 0.66 -0.26 -10.92
C LEU A 203 1.96 0.54 -10.72
N ARG A 204 1.79 1.80 -10.31
CA ARG A 204 2.87 2.76 -10.00
C ARG A 204 2.76 3.30 -8.58
N VAL A 205 1.97 2.63 -7.74
CA VAL A 205 1.76 2.93 -6.33
C VAL A 205 2.28 1.76 -5.49
N PRO A 206 2.68 1.99 -4.23
CA PRO A 206 3.10 0.90 -3.36
C PRO A 206 1.97 -0.12 -3.13
N VAL A 207 2.34 -1.40 -3.08
CA VAL A 207 1.43 -2.53 -2.85
C VAL A 207 1.90 -3.33 -1.65
N LEU A 208 0.99 -3.61 -0.73
CA LEU A 208 1.18 -4.57 0.34
C LEU A 208 0.37 -5.84 0.04
N VAL A 209 1.05 -6.97 -0.06
CA VAL A 209 0.43 -8.29 -0.14
C VAL A 209 0.53 -8.97 1.22
N VAL A 210 -0.59 -9.43 1.76
CA VAL A 210 -0.64 -10.18 3.03
C VAL A 210 -1.38 -11.49 2.81
N THR A 211 -0.89 -12.59 3.37
CA THR A 211 -1.58 -13.89 3.26
C THR A 211 -1.37 -14.71 4.52
N GLY A 212 -2.37 -15.46 4.96
CA GLY A 212 -2.18 -16.51 5.94
C GLY A 212 -1.37 -17.67 5.35
N ALA A 213 -0.43 -18.21 6.13
CA ALA A 213 0.41 -19.32 5.71
C ALA A 213 -0.38 -20.61 5.41
N ASP A 214 -1.52 -20.78 6.09
CA ASP A 214 -2.37 -21.99 6.03
C ASP A 214 -3.64 -21.78 5.18
N ASP A 215 -3.70 -20.74 4.34
CA ASP A 215 -4.88 -20.43 3.52
C ASP A 215 -5.10 -21.48 2.41
N PRO A 216 -6.22 -22.23 2.43
CA PRO A 216 -6.51 -23.24 1.42
C PRO A 216 -7.21 -22.69 0.16
N TYR A 217 -7.72 -21.45 0.20
CA TYR A 217 -8.41 -20.81 -0.93
C TYR A 217 -7.45 -20.04 -1.84
N THR A 218 -6.52 -19.32 -1.21
CA THR A 218 -5.53 -18.47 -1.88
C THR A 218 -4.17 -18.75 -1.28
N PRO A 219 -3.56 -19.91 -1.62
CA PRO A 219 -2.32 -20.34 -1.02
C PRO A 219 -1.18 -19.36 -1.33
N VAL A 220 -0.12 -19.43 -0.54
CA VAL A 220 1.08 -18.56 -0.63
C VAL A 220 1.58 -18.30 -2.07
N PRO A 221 1.60 -19.27 -3.02
CA PRO A 221 2.01 -19.00 -4.39
C PRO A 221 1.19 -17.92 -5.12
N ASP A 222 -0.09 -17.73 -4.78
CA ASP A 222 -0.89 -16.64 -5.35
C ASP A 222 -0.40 -15.27 -4.85
N ALA A 223 -0.01 -15.20 -3.57
CA ALA A 223 0.57 -14.02 -2.96
C ALA A 223 1.98 -13.71 -3.51
N GLU A 224 2.80 -14.75 -3.71
CA GLU A 224 4.11 -14.65 -4.37
C GLU A 224 3.96 -14.12 -5.80
N LEU A 225 2.99 -14.64 -6.58
CA LEU A 225 2.71 -14.14 -7.92
C LEU A 225 2.36 -12.65 -7.90
N MET A 226 1.49 -12.19 -7.00
CA MET A 226 1.14 -10.76 -6.91
C MET A 226 2.36 -9.90 -6.54
N HIS A 227 3.20 -10.39 -5.63
CA HIS A 227 4.45 -9.72 -5.24
C HIS A 227 5.44 -9.61 -6.40
N GLU A 228 5.57 -10.65 -7.22
CA GLU A 228 6.43 -10.64 -8.42
C GLU A 228 5.91 -9.71 -9.52
N LEU A 229 4.59 -9.60 -9.68
CA LEU A 229 3.96 -8.80 -10.73
C LEU A 229 4.02 -7.29 -10.44
N ALA A 230 3.80 -6.87 -9.19
CA ALA A 230 3.71 -5.47 -8.83
C ALA A 230 5.10 -4.85 -8.55
N PRO A 231 5.50 -3.76 -9.25
CA PRO A 231 6.87 -3.23 -9.18
C PRO A 231 7.33 -2.72 -7.81
N ASP A 232 6.39 -2.24 -7.00
CA ASP A 232 6.65 -1.74 -5.64
C ASP A 232 5.80 -2.51 -4.62
N ALA A 233 5.98 -3.83 -4.59
CA ALA A 233 5.27 -4.71 -3.69
C ALA A 233 6.11 -5.16 -2.49
N THR A 234 5.47 -5.29 -1.33
CA THR A 234 5.99 -6.00 -0.16
C THR A 234 5.07 -7.16 0.18
N LEU A 235 5.64 -8.35 0.42
CA LEU A 235 4.89 -9.55 0.82
C LEU A 235 5.09 -9.86 2.31
N HIS A 236 3.99 -10.08 3.02
CA HIS A 236 3.98 -10.55 4.39
C HIS A 236 3.13 -11.83 4.52
N ILE A 237 3.79 -12.95 4.82
CA ILE A 237 3.14 -14.22 5.14
C ILE A 237 2.93 -14.28 6.65
N ILE A 238 1.69 -14.46 7.08
CA ILE A 238 1.29 -14.50 8.49
C ILE A 238 1.18 -15.97 8.92
N GLU A 239 2.11 -16.37 9.77
CA GLU A 239 2.12 -17.68 10.39
C GLU A 239 0.95 -17.85 11.36
N GLY A 240 0.39 -19.05 11.40
CA GLY A 240 -0.72 -19.34 12.32
C GLY A 240 -2.07 -18.76 11.89
N ALA A 241 -2.27 -18.44 10.60
CA ALA A 241 -3.53 -17.96 10.06
C ALA A 241 -3.88 -18.66 8.73
N ALA A 242 -5.17 -18.82 8.48
CA ALA A 242 -5.71 -19.27 7.19
C ALA A 242 -6.25 -18.05 6.41
N HIS A 243 -7.48 -18.11 5.89
CA HIS A 243 -8.03 -17.13 4.96
C HIS A 243 -8.42 -15.78 5.59
N MET A 244 -8.35 -15.64 6.92
CA MET A 244 -8.72 -14.40 7.62
C MET A 244 -7.61 -13.93 8.58
N PRO A 245 -6.37 -13.70 8.10
CA PRO A 245 -5.26 -13.32 8.96
C PRO A 245 -5.49 -11.98 9.68
N ASN A 246 -6.32 -11.09 9.11
CA ASN A 246 -6.71 -9.85 9.75
C ASN A 246 -7.52 -10.05 11.04
N LEU A 247 -8.22 -11.18 11.19
CA LEU A 247 -8.97 -11.56 12.39
C LEU A 247 -8.24 -12.61 13.23
N GLU A 248 -7.53 -13.55 12.61
CA GLU A 248 -6.83 -14.62 13.30
C GLU A 248 -5.54 -14.13 13.97
N ARG A 249 -4.84 -13.18 13.35
CA ARG A 249 -3.58 -12.61 13.83
C ARG A 249 -3.59 -11.08 13.64
N PRO A 250 -4.52 -10.36 14.29
CA PRO A 250 -4.71 -8.93 14.08
C PRO A 250 -3.48 -8.10 14.46
N VAL A 251 -2.68 -8.54 15.44
CA VAL A 251 -1.45 -7.83 15.83
C VAL A 251 -0.42 -7.82 14.69
N ASP A 252 -0.16 -8.98 14.10
CA ASP A 252 0.83 -9.11 13.02
C ASP A 252 0.31 -8.45 11.74
N PHE A 253 -0.97 -8.63 11.42
CA PHE A 253 -1.62 -7.96 10.30
C PHE A 253 -1.57 -6.43 10.44
N ASN A 254 -1.92 -5.90 11.61
CA ASN A 254 -1.92 -4.46 11.85
C ASN A 254 -0.50 -3.89 11.86
N ALA A 255 0.51 -4.64 12.29
CA ALA A 255 1.90 -4.22 12.21
C ALA A 255 2.35 -4.05 10.75
N ALA A 256 2.05 -5.03 9.89
CA ALA A 256 2.34 -4.97 8.45
C ALA A 256 1.59 -3.80 7.78
N LEU A 257 0.28 -3.69 8.01
CA LEU A 257 -0.54 -2.61 7.44
C LEU A 257 -0.12 -1.23 7.97
N GLY A 258 0.20 -1.09 9.26
CA GLY A 258 0.65 0.17 9.84
C GLY A 258 1.98 0.66 9.26
N ALA A 259 2.95 -0.24 9.08
CA ALA A 259 4.21 0.08 8.41
C ALA A 259 3.99 0.51 6.95
N PHE A 260 3.09 -0.16 6.24
CA PHE A 260 2.70 0.21 4.89
C PHE A 260 2.00 1.57 4.84
N LEU A 261 1.01 1.82 5.70
CA LEU A 261 0.30 3.09 5.77
C LEU A 261 1.26 4.25 6.04
N ALA A 262 2.14 4.10 7.02
CA ALA A 262 3.17 5.10 7.34
C ALA A 262 4.10 5.40 6.16
N ARG A 263 4.31 4.44 5.24
CA ARG A 263 5.10 4.65 4.02
C ARG A 263 4.30 5.41 2.95
N VAL A 264 3.04 5.06 2.72
CA VAL A 264 2.25 5.57 1.59
C VAL A 264 1.59 6.92 1.84
N THR A 265 1.43 7.32 3.11
CA THR A 265 0.87 8.62 3.48
C THR A 265 1.90 9.72 3.69
N LEU A 266 3.19 9.40 3.53
CA LEU A 266 4.22 10.43 3.51
C LEU A 266 4.09 11.33 2.28
N PRO A 267 4.39 12.63 2.40
CA PRO A 267 4.37 13.55 1.26
C PRO A 267 5.30 13.07 0.12
N PRO A 268 4.99 13.37 -1.15
CA PRO A 268 5.92 13.09 -2.23
C PRO A 268 7.23 13.84 -2.02
N VAL A 269 8.33 13.22 -2.43
CA VAL A 269 9.71 13.71 -2.31
C VAL A 269 10.27 14.06 -3.67
N ASN A 270 11.27 14.94 -3.71
CA ASN A 270 11.96 15.33 -4.95
C ASN A 270 13.45 14.94 -4.87
N GLY A 271 13.75 13.70 -5.23
CA GLY A 271 15.12 13.17 -5.29
C GLY A 271 15.76 12.85 -3.93
N TYR A 272 14.97 12.49 -2.92
CA TYR A 272 15.46 12.04 -1.60
C TYR A 272 14.51 10.99 -1.01
N ARG A 273 14.91 10.31 0.07
CA ARG A 273 14.01 9.44 0.86
C ARG A 273 13.72 10.04 2.23
N HIS A 274 12.50 9.88 2.73
CA HIS A 274 12.13 10.34 4.08
C HIS A 274 12.92 9.63 5.19
N ALA A 275 13.23 8.36 4.98
CA ALA A 275 14.05 7.56 5.89
C ALA A 275 15.00 6.64 5.11
N VAL A 276 16.23 6.51 5.59
CA VAL A 276 17.23 5.55 5.08
C VAL A 276 17.68 4.69 6.25
N PRO A 277 17.30 3.40 6.31
CA PRO A 277 17.77 2.51 7.36
C PRO A 277 19.24 2.18 7.15
N VAL A 278 20.03 2.21 8.21
CA VAL A 278 21.49 2.00 8.14
C VAL A 278 21.97 1.10 9.27
N ARG A 279 23.01 0.31 9.00
CA ARG A 279 23.78 -0.46 10.00
C ARG A 279 25.26 -0.37 9.63
N GLY A 280 26.11 -0.04 10.59
CA GLY A 280 27.56 0.06 10.36
C GLY A 280 28.22 1.22 11.10
N GLU A 281 29.46 1.51 10.71
CA GLU A 281 30.24 2.63 11.24
C GLU A 281 29.87 3.92 10.49
N LEU A 282 29.51 4.97 11.23
CA LEU A 282 29.14 6.26 10.66
C LEU A 282 30.40 7.06 10.31
N VAL A 283 30.48 7.55 9.08
CA VAL A 283 31.51 8.46 8.60
C VAL A 283 30.87 9.82 8.28
N ALA A 284 31.26 10.85 9.03
CA ALA A 284 30.81 12.21 8.78
C ALA A 284 31.74 12.92 7.79
N ILE A 285 31.17 13.47 6.72
CA ILE A 285 31.86 14.29 5.74
C ILE A 285 31.54 15.75 6.06
N SER A 286 32.58 16.53 6.38
CA SER A 286 32.45 17.97 6.63
C SER A 286 31.85 18.68 5.42
N GLY A 287 31.18 19.81 5.65
CA GLY A 287 30.73 20.72 4.60
C GLY A 287 31.82 20.98 3.58
N GLN A 288 31.58 20.57 2.34
CA GLN A 288 32.45 20.80 1.20
C GLN A 288 31.99 22.04 0.46
N ILE A 289 32.96 22.88 0.11
CA ILE A 289 32.78 24.12 -0.63
C ILE A 289 33.54 24.03 -1.96
N ALA A 290 33.29 24.99 -2.86
CA ALA A 290 33.77 24.96 -4.25
C ALA A 290 35.26 25.35 -4.41
N LEU A 291 36.13 24.84 -3.53
CA LEU A 291 37.58 25.02 -3.66
C LEU A 291 38.22 23.82 -4.36
N ASP A 292 39.29 24.05 -5.11
CA ASP A 292 40.14 22.99 -5.66
C ASP A 292 41.22 22.53 -4.67
N ALA A 293 42.18 21.73 -5.15
CA ALA A 293 43.25 21.17 -4.32
C ALA A 293 44.28 22.21 -3.85
N ASP A 294 44.36 23.35 -4.55
CA ASP A 294 45.24 24.47 -4.21
C ASP A 294 44.53 25.49 -3.29
N GLY A 295 43.24 25.29 -3.02
CA GLY A 295 42.41 26.17 -2.20
C GLY A 295 41.77 27.32 -2.98
N GLU A 296 41.83 27.27 -4.30
CA GLU A 296 41.30 28.32 -5.18
C GLU A 296 39.81 28.08 -5.49
N LEU A 297 39.05 29.17 -5.63
CA LEU A 297 37.62 29.09 -5.92
C LEU A 297 37.39 28.65 -7.37
N VAL A 298 36.59 27.60 -7.53
CA VAL A 298 36.10 27.12 -8.82
C VAL A 298 34.72 27.71 -9.09
N GLY A 299 34.53 28.33 -10.26
CA GLY A 299 33.24 28.88 -10.68
C GLY A 299 32.75 30.13 -9.92
N PRO A 300 33.51 31.24 -9.86
CA PRO A 300 33.01 32.48 -9.26
C PRO A 300 31.70 32.95 -9.91
N GLY A 301 30.62 33.06 -9.13
CA GLY A 301 29.29 33.44 -9.64
C GLY A 301 28.58 32.37 -10.48
N ASP A 302 29.15 31.17 -10.62
CA ASP A 302 28.58 30.07 -11.39
C ASP A 302 28.14 28.93 -10.44
N PRO A 303 26.82 28.81 -10.15
CA PRO A 303 26.32 27.79 -9.23
C PRO A 303 26.52 26.37 -9.76
N VAL A 304 26.55 26.15 -11.08
CA VAL A 304 26.75 24.83 -11.68
C VAL A 304 28.18 24.38 -11.47
N ALA A 305 29.16 25.23 -11.81
CA ALA A 305 30.56 24.92 -11.62
C ALA A 305 30.91 24.72 -10.13
N GLN A 306 30.33 25.53 -9.24
CA GLN A 306 30.51 25.37 -7.80
C GLN A 306 29.91 24.05 -7.29
N ALA A 307 28.67 23.72 -7.66
CA ALA A 307 28.02 22.48 -7.26
C ALA A 307 28.84 21.25 -7.71
N GLN A 308 29.28 21.23 -8.96
CA GLN A 308 30.12 20.14 -9.48
C GLN A 308 31.45 20.01 -8.71
N GLN A 309 32.09 21.12 -8.35
CA GLN A 309 33.32 21.09 -7.56
C GLN A 309 33.07 20.54 -6.15
N VAL A 310 31.98 20.96 -5.50
CA VAL A 310 31.58 20.47 -4.18
C VAL A 310 31.39 18.95 -4.19
N PHE A 311 30.66 18.40 -5.17
CA PHE A 311 30.46 16.96 -5.28
C PHE A 311 31.75 16.19 -5.61
N ARG A 312 32.67 16.77 -6.41
CA ARG A 312 34.02 16.20 -6.60
C ARG A 312 34.81 16.13 -5.30
N ASN A 313 34.69 17.14 -4.43
CA ASN A 313 35.36 17.17 -3.14
C ASN A 313 34.78 16.12 -2.19
N ILE A 314 33.46 15.96 -2.16
CA ILE A 314 32.80 14.88 -1.40
C ILE A 314 33.27 13.50 -1.90
N ALA A 315 33.34 13.29 -3.22
CA ALA A 315 33.83 12.04 -3.80
C ALA A 315 35.25 11.69 -3.31
N LYS A 316 36.15 12.68 -3.26
CA LYS A 316 37.51 12.52 -2.74
C LYS A 316 37.53 12.22 -1.24
N ALA A 317 36.69 12.91 -0.46
CA ALA A 317 36.58 12.67 0.98
C ALA A 317 36.10 11.24 1.27
N LEU A 318 35.07 10.76 0.56
CA LEU A 318 34.59 9.38 0.63
C LEU A 318 35.69 8.38 0.23
N ALA A 319 36.34 8.61 -0.92
CA ALA A 319 37.40 7.72 -1.41
C ALA A 319 38.58 7.61 -0.43
N SER A 320 38.90 8.69 0.30
CA SER A 320 39.94 8.67 1.35
C SER A 320 39.61 7.73 2.51
N GLN A 321 38.33 7.38 2.68
CA GLN A 321 37.81 6.48 3.70
C GLN A 321 37.46 5.09 3.12
N GLY A 322 37.81 4.84 1.85
CA GLY A 322 37.44 3.61 1.14
C GLY A 322 35.95 3.51 0.80
N LEU A 323 35.24 4.65 0.73
CA LEU A 323 33.80 4.72 0.47
C LEU A 323 33.50 5.38 -0.89
N THR A 324 32.25 5.25 -1.31
CA THR A 324 31.68 5.85 -2.52
C THR A 324 30.34 6.53 -2.20
N PHE A 325 29.71 7.17 -3.19
CA PHE A 325 28.37 7.73 -3.00
C PHE A 325 27.29 6.69 -2.74
N ALA A 326 27.52 5.40 -3.05
CA ALA A 326 26.61 4.32 -2.67
C ALA A 326 26.51 4.14 -1.14
N ASP A 327 27.54 4.58 -0.41
CA ASP A 327 27.60 4.51 1.05
C ASP A 327 26.98 5.75 1.73
N VAL A 328 26.60 6.78 0.96
CA VAL A 328 26.02 8.03 1.49
C VAL A 328 24.55 7.81 1.83
N VAL A 329 24.19 8.16 3.06
CA VAL A 329 22.86 7.92 3.64
C VAL A 329 22.10 9.21 3.93
N LYS A 330 22.82 10.34 4.07
CA LYS A 330 22.25 11.68 4.23
C LYS A 330 23.10 12.74 3.54
N ILE A 331 22.46 13.74 2.94
CA ILE A 331 23.11 14.93 2.37
C ILE A 331 22.42 16.21 2.91
N GLY A 332 23.20 17.17 3.38
CA GLY A 332 22.74 18.52 3.72
C GLY A 332 23.18 19.53 2.68
N PHE A 333 22.23 20.28 2.11
CA PHE A 333 22.47 21.34 1.15
C PHE A 333 22.28 22.71 1.80
N TYR A 334 23.30 23.56 1.70
CA TYR A 334 23.23 24.95 2.15
C TYR A 334 23.47 25.86 0.95
N VAL A 335 22.52 26.74 0.64
CA VAL A 335 22.55 27.65 -0.50
C VAL A 335 22.38 29.08 -0.04
N THR A 336 23.01 30.04 -0.72
CA THR A 336 22.75 31.46 -0.44
C THR A 336 21.45 31.94 -1.11
N ASP A 337 21.05 31.28 -2.19
CA ASP A 337 19.80 31.51 -2.89
C ASP A 337 19.15 30.19 -3.35
N THR A 338 17.83 30.06 -3.20
CA THR A 338 17.11 28.86 -3.63
C THR A 338 17.14 28.61 -5.14
N ASP A 339 17.42 29.62 -5.95
CA ASP A 339 17.63 29.49 -7.40
C ASP A 339 18.84 28.62 -7.77
N GLN A 340 19.70 28.30 -6.79
CA GLN A 340 20.87 27.45 -6.95
C GLN A 340 20.55 25.96 -6.78
N LEU A 341 19.37 25.60 -6.26
CA LEU A 341 18.97 24.21 -6.02
C LEU A 341 18.95 23.33 -7.29
N PRO A 342 18.53 23.81 -8.48
CA PRO A 342 18.62 23.02 -9.70
C PRO A 342 20.06 22.56 -10.02
N ALA A 343 21.04 23.45 -9.86
CA ALA A 343 22.45 23.14 -10.10
C ALA A 343 22.97 22.06 -9.11
N LEU A 344 22.57 22.14 -7.84
CA LEU A 344 22.91 21.12 -6.85
C LEU A 344 22.28 19.77 -7.15
N ARG A 345 21.02 19.74 -7.60
CA ARG A 345 20.32 18.50 -7.97
C ARG A 345 20.97 17.84 -9.17
N GLU A 346 21.28 18.61 -10.21
CA GLU A 346 21.98 18.12 -11.40
C GLU A 346 23.36 17.54 -11.04
N ALA A 347 24.14 18.26 -10.23
CA ALA A 347 25.43 17.76 -9.75
C ALA A 347 25.28 16.49 -8.89
N ARG A 348 24.29 16.45 -7.99
CA ARG A 348 24.00 15.27 -7.15
C ARG A 348 23.65 14.06 -7.99
N ASP A 349 22.77 14.21 -8.97
CA ASP A 349 22.22 13.11 -9.77
C ASP A 349 23.27 12.45 -10.66
N ALA A 350 24.40 13.14 -10.91
CA ALA A 350 25.57 12.55 -11.55
C ALA A 350 26.36 11.57 -10.64
N HIS A 351 26.07 11.55 -9.34
CA HIS A 351 26.83 10.79 -8.34
C HIS A 351 25.99 9.79 -7.53
N VAL A 352 24.71 10.08 -7.26
CA VAL A 352 23.85 9.23 -6.42
C VAL A 352 22.99 8.28 -7.26
N ASP A 353 22.61 7.14 -6.66
CA ASP A 353 21.53 6.32 -7.21
C ASP A 353 20.20 7.07 -7.03
N THR A 354 19.63 7.55 -8.14
CA THR A 354 18.36 8.29 -8.14
C THR A 354 17.14 7.40 -7.92
N ALA A 355 17.27 6.08 -8.05
CA ALA A 355 16.24 5.13 -7.66
C ALA A 355 16.23 4.90 -6.14
N ASN A 356 17.39 5.00 -5.48
CA ASN A 356 17.54 4.84 -4.02
C ASN A 356 18.29 6.01 -3.37
N PRO A 357 17.81 7.26 -3.50
CA PRO A 357 18.59 8.42 -3.09
C PRO A 357 18.76 8.49 -1.55
N PRO A 358 19.79 9.17 -1.04
CA PRO A 358 19.95 9.39 0.39
C PRO A 358 18.81 10.25 0.96
N ALA A 359 18.68 10.27 2.29
CA ALA A 359 17.89 11.31 2.94
C ALA A 359 18.53 12.68 2.64
N SER A 360 17.73 13.74 2.52
CA SER A 360 18.29 15.06 2.20
C SER A 360 17.57 16.19 2.89
N THR A 361 18.30 17.27 3.14
CA THR A 361 17.76 18.53 3.67
C THR A 361 18.36 19.68 2.88
N ALA A 362 17.57 20.69 2.54
CA ALA A 362 18.04 21.90 1.89
C ALA A 362 17.67 23.13 2.71
N VAL A 363 18.64 24.03 2.91
CA VAL A 363 18.52 25.23 3.73
C VAL A 363 19.06 26.42 2.96
N GLN A 364 18.26 27.49 2.85
CA GLN A 364 18.80 28.79 2.44
C GLN A 364 19.43 29.47 3.65
N VAL A 365 20.70 29.83 3.54
CA VAL A 365 21.48 30.50 4.59
C VAL A 365 21.70 31.97 4.22
N ALA A 366 21.87 32.82 5.23
CA ALA A 366 22.13 34.25 5.02
C ALA A 366 23.47 34.54 4.33
N GLY A 367 24.39 33.58 4.39
CA GLY A 367 25.71 33.63 3.78
C GLY A 367 26.54 32.42 4.18
N LEU A 368 27.57 32.12 3.38
CA LEU A 368 28.57 31.11 3.69
C LEU A 368 29.83 31.78 4.25
N ILE A 369 30.84 30.98 4.60
CA ILE A 369 32.07 31.46 5.22
C ILE A 369 32.84 32.48 4.36
N ARG A 370 32.59 32.50 3.04
CA ARG A 370 33.07 33.52 2.11
C ARG A 370 31.91 34.02 1.25
N PRO A 371 31.91 35.30 0.84
CA PRO A 371 30.81 35.90 0.06
C PRO A 371 30.74 35.43 -1.40
N ASP A 372 31.80 34.84 -1.92
CA ASP A 372 31.89 34.31 -3.29
C ASP A 372 31.46 32.84 -3.42
N LEU A 373 31.18 32.19 -2.28
CA LEU A 373 30.59 30.85 -2.23
C LEU A 373 29.06 30.95 -2.33
N LEU A 374 28.52 30.14 -3.22
CA LEU A 374 27.08 30.04 -3.45
C LEU A 374 26.50 28.83 -2.71
N VAL A 375 27.26 27.72 -2.64
CA VAL A 375 26.78 26.45 -2.10
C VAL A 375 27.80 25.77 -1.19
N GLU A 376 27.30 25.08 -0.16
CA GLU A 376 28.05 24.17 0.70
C GLU A 376 27.24 22.89 0.89
N VAL A 377 27.90 21.73 0.90
CA VAL A 377 27.24 20.43 1.05
C VAL A 377 27.97 19.55 2.05
N ASP A 378 27.25 19.08 3.07
CA ASP A 378 27.72 18.05 3.99
C ASP A 378 27.11 16.68 3.66
N ALA A 379 27.72 15.60 4.17
CA ALA A 379 27.17 14.27 3.99
C ALA A 379 27.47 13.35 5.18
N LEU A 380 26.58 12.38 5.39
CA LEU A 380 26.83 11.22 6.24
C LEU A 380 26.88 9.97 5.37
N ALA A 381 27.90 9.14 5.60
CA ALA A 381 28.05 7.84 4.97
C ALA A 381 28.15 6.73 6.02
N VAL A 382 27.85 5.49 5.63
CA VAL A 382 27.94 4.34 6.53
C VAL A 382 28.80 3.26 5.89
N ARG A 383 29.87 2.88 6.58
CA ARG A 383 30.69 1.72 6.21
C ARG A 383 29.99 0.46 6.71
N GLN A 384 29.61 -0.41 5.78
CA GLN A 384 29.04 -1.72 6.10
C GLN A 384 30.13 -2.60 6.73
N ALA A 385 29.72 -3.41 7.72
CA ALA A 385 30.61 -4.26 8.51
C ALA A 385 31.00 -5.56 7.78
#